data_AF-A0A955H7K7-F1
#
_entry.id   AF-A0A955H7K7-F1
#
_cell.length_a   1.000
_cell.length_b   1.000
_cell.length_c   1.000
_cell.angle_alpha   90.00
_cell.angle_beta   90.00
_cell.angle_gamma   90.00
#
_symmetry.space_group_name_H-M   'P 1'
#
loop_
_entity.id
_entity.type
_entity.pdbx_description
1 polymer ?
#
loop_
_entity_poly.entity_id
_entity_poly.type
_entity_poly.pdbx_seq_one_letter_code
_entity_poly.pdbx_strand_id
1 'polypeptide(L)'
;DVIDEIPSGGNIYETFLDQMEELKSDKVIRDFEPFAYDWRYSVFDVAKEDVIYENETKHLLDEVLALAEESYTGKVTLIGHSNGGLVAKALLYEYGETYLAGKIDKFIMIGTPQLGTPKAIGSMLHGLDQSLGFGLVATADTIRQVTRNLPGAYTLLPSQGYFNEISEPVITTDGSELAELVSTYGDIDSASRLQNFLLNSLGNRDEAMVLSEPIILNAQISSEATDMQNILDTWHAPDGVEVYEVVGTGLATIKGYRYREFSCAESNPSCILHSYLKPFPIMTNEGDQTVMGFSAEGYKGDKVTAVVDLKEENSKFATIDRTHKNLTESDSVQIFVDSVIKYPYFTDSVIIPEFTRVNSRYTIVGVHSPVSILAKDQAGNQVGVVAGEIKTEISGSQYFELGDSKYLVLPAEIDVSIELAGTGEGVYSLSIDEVNESGRQSQKSLLANATTSLTMKAEFAIENGVYSLLKTDLDGDGETDLEQTLNGEVINEPDPEYSYSDLREIIENLNLKHNLEKGLMVKVRLAEFFSREADKKPVFSRLETRILNSLDRVLDRYAKRRIISEEDLSQIKVIINNLNQNEK
;
A
#
# COMPACT_ATOMS: atom_id res chain seq x y z
N ASP A 1 30.99 2.32 -0.21
CA ASP A 1 30.24 3.26 -1.07
C ASP A 1 29.02 2.65 -1.73
N VAL A 2 28.97 1.33 -1.92
CA VAL A 2 27.72 0.61 -2.20
C VAL A 2 26.94 0.43 -0.89
N ILE A 3 25.62 0.58 -0.93
CA ILE A 3 24.75 0.32 0.22
C ILE A 3 24.57 -1.19 0.32
N ASP A 4 25.45 -1.85 1.07
CA ASP A 4 25.38 -3.30 1.23
C ASP A 4 24.33 -3.69 2.28
N GLU A 5 24.13 -2.83 3.29
CA GLU A 5 23.09 -2.93 4.32
C GLU A 5 22.28 -1.63 4.45
N ILE A 6 20.95 -1.74 4.58
CA ILE A 6 20.10 -0.59 4.97
C ILE A 6 19.96 -0.50 6.50
N PRO A 7 19.62 0.68 7.08
CA PRO A 7 19.48 0.87 8.53
C PRO A 7 18.51 -0.10 9.24
N SER A 8 17.65 -0.80 8.50
CA SER A 8 16.77 -1.86 9.01
C SER A 8 17.36 -3.28 8.92
N GLY A 9 18.65 -3.44 8.61
CA GLY A 9 19.39 -4.71 8.61
C GLY A 9 19.14 -5.61 7.38
N GLY A 10 18.71 -5.03 6.26
CA GLY A 10 18.49 -5.76 5.01
C GLY A 10 19.65 -5.62 4.04
N ASN A 11 20.04 -6.72 3.40
CA ASN A 11 21.10 -6.75 2.40
C ASN A 11 20.56 -6.38 1.02
N ILE A 12 21.23 -5.47 0.32
CA ILE A 12 20.87 -5.08 -1.05
C ILE A 12 21.82 -5.70 -2.07
N TYR A 13 23.13 -5.72 -1.79
CA TYR A 13 24.15 -6.20 -2.72
C TYR A 13 25.17 -7.14 -2.08
N GLU A 14 25.04 -7.49 -0.79
CA GLU A 14 26.08 -8.24 -0.07
C GLU A 14 26.43 -9.56 -0.76
N THR A 15 25.45 -10.45 -0.98
CA THR A 15 25.74 -11.75 -1.59
C THR A 15 26.11 -11.64 -3.07
N PHE A 16 25.60 -10.61 -3.75
CA PHE A 16 26.00 -10.31 -5.12
C PHE A 16 27.49 -9.88 -5.20
N LEU A 17 27.96 -9.02 -4.29
CA LEU A 17 29.35 -8.59 -4.24
C LEU A 17 30.29 -9.72 -3.83
N ASP A 18 29.86 -10.58 -2.89
CA ASP A 18 30.60 -11.80 -2.55
C ASP A 18 30.77 -12.72 -3.77
N GLN A 19 29.72 -12.86 -4.60
CA GLN A 19 29.80 -13.60 -5.86
C GLN A 19 30.81 -12.97 -6.83
N MET A 20 30.84 -11.64 -6.94
CA MET A 20 31.81 -10.93 -7.80
C MET A 20 33.26 -11.11 -7.30
N GLU A 21 33.48 -11.10 -5.98
CA GLU A 21 34.78 -11.41 -5.37
C GLU A 21 35.19 -12.88 -5.60
N GLU A 22 34.26 -13.82 -5.54
CA GLU A 22 34.51 -15.23 -5.86
C GLU A 22 34.95 -15.38 -7.32
N LEU A 23 34.24 -14.75 -8.27
CA LEU A 23 34.59 -14.74 -9.69
C LEU A 23 36.00 -14.19 -9.95
N LYS A 24 36.40 -13.15 -9.20
CA LYS A 24 37.75 -12.57 -9.26
C LYS A 24 38.80 -13.52 -8.67
N SER A 25 38.53 -14.08 -7.49
CA SER A 25 39.41 -15.04 -6.80
C SER A 25 39.67 -16.28 -7.65
N ASP A 26 38.63 -16.80 -8.30
CA ASP A 26 38.68 -17.95 -9.20
C ASP A 26 39.27 -17.62 -10.58
N LYS A 27 39.60 -16.34 -10.83
CA LYS A 27 40.16 -15.84 -12.09
C LYS A 27 39.25 -16.07 -13.29
N VAL A 28 37.94 -16.12 -13.05
CA VAL A 28 36.92 -16.07 -14.10
C VAL A 28 36.91 -14.66 -14.72
N ILE A 29 36.96 -13.65 -13.86
CA ILE A 29 37.22 -12.25 -14.23
C ILE A 29 38.55 -11.78 -13.65
N ARG A 30 39.13 -10.74 -14.22
CA ARG A 30 40.36 -10.13 -13.69
C ARG A 30 40.05 -9.23 -12.50
N ASP A 31 39.04 -8.38 -12.63
CA ASP A 31 38.59 -7.46 -11.60
C ASP A 31 37.13 -7.02 -11.87
N PHE A 32 36.52 -6.36 -10.89
CA PHE A 32 35.25 -5.65 -11.03
C PHE A 32 35.29 -4.36 -10.20
N GLU A 33 34.50 -3.36 -10.60
CA GLU A 33 34.39 -2.09 -9.88
C GLU A 33 32.92 -1.72 -9.70
N PRO A 34 32.42 -1.64 -8.46
CA PRO A 34 31.11 -1.04 -8.19
C PRO A 34 31.17 0.49 -8.42
N PHE A 35 30.22 1.02 -9.19
CA PHE A 35 30.13 2.45 -9.45
C PHE A 35 28.89 3.05 -8.75
N ALA A 36 29.11 3.63 -7.57
CA ALA A 36 28.09 4.41 -6.88
C ALA A 36 27.92 5.79 -7.54
N TYR A 37 26.71 6.34 -7.53
CA TYR A 37 26.45 7.65 -8.11
C TYR A 37 25.31 8.37 -7.42
N ASP A 38 25.26 9.69 -7.60
CA ASP A 38 24.19 10.51 -7.08
C ASP A 38 22.97 10.44 -8.01
N TRP A 39 22.02 9.58 -7.63
CA TRP A 39 20.78 9.31 -8.36
C TRP A 39 19.84 10.52 -8.51
N ARG A 40 20.15 11.65 -7.86
CA ARG A 40 19.41 12.91 -8.01
C ARG A 40 19.62 13.55 -9.37
N TYR A 41 20.78 13.33 -9.99
CA TYR A 41 21.11 13.81 -11.32
C TYR A 41 20.47 12.94 -12.41
N SER A 42 20.40 13.47 -13.64
CA SER A 42 19.92 12.69 -14.76
C SER A 42 20.91 11.56 -15.08
N VAL A 43 20.42 10.47 -15.66
CA VAL A 43 21.27 9.32 -16.03
C VAL A 43 22.34 9.69 -17.07
N PHE A 44 22.08 10.71 -17.89
CA PHE A 44 23.05 11.24 -18.85
C PHE A 44 24.12 12.10 -18.19
N ASP A 45 23.78 12.89 -17.17
CA ASP A 45 24.79 13.64 -16.42
C ASP A 45 25.71 12.68 -15.67
N VAL A 46 25.16 11.64 -15.04
CA VAL A 46 25.95 10.58 -14.38
C VAL A 46 26.90 9.89 -15.37
N ALA A 47 26.47 9.69 -16.62
CA ALA A 47 27.29 9.04 -17.63
C ALA A 47 28.42 9.93 -18.19
N LYS A 48 28.27 11.26 -18.16
CA LYS A 48 29.16 12.23 -18.86
C LYS A 48 30.00 13.09 -17.94
N GLU A 49 29.58 13.25 -16.69
CA GLU A 49 30.19 14.18 -15.75
C GLU A 49 30.90 13.42 -14.64
N ASP A 50 31.79 14.14 -13.96
CA ASP A 50 32.52 13.66 -12.79
C ASP A 50 31.58 13.36 -11.62
N VAL A 51 31.71 12.18 -11.02
CA VAL A 51 31.01 11.76 -9.80
C VAL A 51 31.93 11.96 -8.61
N ILE A 52 31.47 12.76 -7.64
CA ILE A 52 32.24 13.11 -6.44
C ILE A 52 31.99 12.09 -5.33
N TYR A 53 33.04 11.41 -4.91
CA TYR A 53 33.08 10.52 -3.75
C TYR A 53 33.72 11.25 -2.56
N GLU A 54 33.72 10.63 -1.37
CA GLU A 54 34.26 11.26 -0.16
C GLU A 54 35.75 11.64 -0.30
N ASN A 55 36.53 10.78 -0.95
CA ASN A 55 37.99 10.92 -1.05
C ASN A 55 38.53 11.01 -2.49
N GLU A 56 37.66 10.93 -3.49
CA GLU A 56 38.06 10.93 -4.90
C GLU A 56 36.96 11.43 -5.82
N THR A 57 37.30 11.58 -7.10
CA THR A 57 36.37 11.89 -8.17
C THR A 57 36.55 10.83 -9.24
N LYS A 58 35.45 10.18 -9.62
CA LYS A 58 35.44 9.14 -10.64
C LYS A 58 34.65 9.60 -11.86
N HIS A 59 35.08 9.18 -13.04
CA HIS A 59 34.37 9.41 -14.28
C HIS A 59 34.02 8.06 -14.90
N LEU A 60 32.74 7.77 -15.13
CA LEU A 60 32.27 6.41 -15.46
C LEU A 60 32.97 5.83 -16.70
N LEU A 61 33.21 6.65 -17.73
CA LEU A 61 33.94 6.21 -18.92
C LEU A 61 35.37 5.77 -18.59
N ASP A 62 36.05 6.47 -17.68
CA ASP A 62 37.45 6.21 -17.36
C ASP A 62 37.59 4.90 -16.57
N GLU A 63 36.67 4.64 -15.64
CA GLU A 63 36.61 3.36 -14.91
C GLU A 63 36.43 2.17 -15.87
N VAL A 64 35.51 2.30 -16.84
CA VAL A 64 35.26 1.25 -17.83
C VAL A 64 36.47 1.04 -18.73
N LEU A 65 37.15 2.12 -19.16
CA LEU A 65 38.36 2.03 -19.98
C LEU A 65 39.51 1.38 -19.22
N ALA A 66 39.70 1.73 -17.94
CA ALA A 66 40.73 1.15 -17.08
C ALA A 66 40.50 -0.36 -16.87
N LEU A 67 39.27 -0.76 -16.53
CA LEU A 67 38.90 -2.17 -16.42
C LEU A 67 39.11 -2.93 -17.74
N ALA A 68 38.74 -2.33 -18.88
CA ALA A 68 38.92 -2.96 -20.18
C ALA A 68 40.41 -3.15 -20.53
N GLU A 69 41.28 -2.17 -20.23
CA GLU A 69 42.74 -2.26 -20.44
C GLU A 69 43.36 -3.40 -19.63
N GLU A 70 42.87 -3.61 -18.41
CA GLU A 70 43.38 -4.65 -17.53
C GLU A 70 42.73 -6.03 -17.75
N SER A 71 41.54 -6.11 -18.32
CA SER A 71 40.80 -7.36 -18.50
C SER A 71 41.55 -8.43 -19.33
N TYR A 72 41.18 -9.70 -19.17
CA TYR A 72 41.75 -10.80 -19.96
C TYR A 72 41.42 -10.73 -21.46
N THR A 73 40.27 -10.14 -21.80
CA THR A 73 39.71 -10.11 -23.16
C THR A 73 39.84 -8.76 -23.85
N GLY A 74 40.29 -7.73 -23.13
CA GLY A 74 40.21 -6.34 -23.57
C GLY A 74 38.79 -5.76 -23.52
N LYS A 75 37.85 -6.44 -22.83
CA LYS A 75 36.43 -6.11 -22.74
C LYS A 75 35.88 -6.20 -21.31
N VAL A 76 34.78 -5.49 -21.07
CA VAL A 76 34.04 -5.42 -19.79
C VAL A 76 32.58 -5.79 -20.00
N THR A 77 31.99 -6.49 -19.03
CA THR A 77 30.54 -6.69 -18.92
C THR A 77 29.96 -5.60 -18.02
N LEU A 78 28.94 -4.88 -18.50
CA LEU A 78 28.20 -3.90 -17.70
C LEU A 78 27.02 -4.58 -17.00
N ILE A 79 26.82 -4.31 -15.71
CA ILE A 79 25.68 -4.82 -14.94
C ILE A 79 25.01 -3.62 -14.28
N GLY A 80 23.75 -3.38 -14.62
CA GLY A 80 22.96 -2.28 -14.08
C GLY A 80 21.71 -2.80 -13.35
N HIS A 81 21.58 -2.47 -12.07
CA HIS A 81 20.38 -2.74 -11.28
C HIS A 81 19.47 -1.50 -11.25
N SER A 82 18.17 -1.68 -11.47
CA SER A 82 17.17 -0.61 -11.45
C SER A 82 17.60 0.59 -12.32
N ASN A 83 17.65 1.80 -11.77
CA ASN A 83 18.09 3.00 -12.48
C ASN A 83 19.54 2.90 -13.04
N GLY A 84 20.39 2.04 -12.48
CA GLY A 84 21.76 1.82 -12.97
C GLY A 84 21.80 1.24 -14.39
N GLY A 85 20.77 0.50 -14.80
CA GLY A 85 20.64 0.06 -16.19
C GLY A 85 20.38 1.24 -17.15
N LEU A 86 19.65 2.27 -16.72
CA LEU A 86 19.45 3.47 -17.53
C LEU A 86 20.73 4.30 -17.64
N VAL A 87 21.54 4.37 -16.57
CA VAL A 87 22.88 5.00 -16.60
C VAL A 87 23.80 4.27 -17.58
N ALA A 88 23.84 2.94 -17.54
CA ALA A 88 24.63 2.15 -18.49
C ALA A 88 24.16 2.33 -19.94
N LYS A 89 22.85 2.41 -20.20
CA LYS A 89 22.33 2.79 -21.53
C LYS A 89 22.80 4.18 -21.96
N ALA A 90 22.75 5.17 -21.08
CA ALA A 90 23.22 6.52 -21.36
C ALA A 90 24.73 6.53 -21.69
N LEU A 91 25.55 5.79 -20.92
CA LEU A 91 26.98 5.62 -21.21
C LEU A 91 27.23 5.02 -22.60
N LEU A 92 26.51 3.94 -22.94
CA LEU A 92 26.65 3.28 -24.23
C LEU A 92 26.11 4.13 -25.39
N TYR A 93 25.09 4.94 -25.15
CA TYR A 93 24.60 5.91 -26.14
C TYR A 93 25.67 6.97 -26.45
N GLU A 94 26.30 7.53 -25.42
CA GLU A 94 27.29 8.60 -25.59
C GLU A 94 28.63 8.10 -26.14
N TYR A 95 29.08 6.92 -25.70
CA TYR A 95 30.46 6.45 -25.95
C TYR A 95 30.58 5.07 -26.58
N GLY A 96 29.48 4.31 -26.73
CA GLY A 96 29.48 2.92 -27.21
C GLY A 96 30.12 2.73 -28.58
N GLU A 97 29.83 3.65 -29.52
CA GLU A 97 30.36 3.61 -30.89
C GLU A 97 31.71 4.33 -31.04
N THR A 98 32.22 4.94 -29.98
CA THR A 98 33.46 5.73 -30.00
C THR A 98 34.50 5.16 -29.05
N TYR A 99 34.59 5.69 -27.83
CA TYR A 99 35.61 5.31 -26.86
C TYR A 99 35.45 3.87 -26.36
N LEU A 100 34.20 3.37 -26.31
CA LEU A 100 33.87 2.03 -25.85
C LEU A 100 33.70 1.01 -27.00
N ALA A 101 34.00 1.40 -28.24
CA ALA A 101 33.87 0.52 -29.40
C ALA A 101 34.72 -0.74 -29.22
N GLY A 102 34.06 -1.90 -29.18
CA GLY A 102 34.69 -3.20 -28.95
C GLY A 102 35.28 -3.41 -27.54
N LYS A 103 34.95 -2.53 -26.58
CA LYS A 103 35.36 -2.63 -25.16
C LYS A 103 34.30 -3.23 -24.26
N ILE A 104 33.08 -3.37 -24.74
CA ILE A 104 31.98 -3.99 -23.99
C ILE A 104 31.62 -5.30 -24.70
N ASP A 105 31.45 -6.39 -23.93
CA ASP A 105 31.00 -7.68 -24.47
C ASP A 105 29.53 -7.96 -24.15
N LYS A 106 29.10 -7.64 -22.93
CA LYS A 106 27.73 -7.89 -22.46
C LYS A 106 27.19 -6.72 -21.66
N PHE A 107 25.88 -6.58 -21.69
CA PHE A 107 25.15 -5.65 -20.85
C PHE A 107 23.96 -6.35 -20.20
N ILE A 108 23.97 -6.42 -18.87
CA ILE A 108 22.96 -7.09 -18.04
C ILE A 108 22.14 -6.03 -17.31
N MET A 109 20.84 -5.99 -17.56
CA MET A 109 19.88 -5.08 -16.93
C MET A 109 19.02 -5.85 -15.94
N ILE A 110 19.10 -5.51 -14.65
CA ILE A 110 18.39 -6.18 -13.57
C ILE A 110 17.27 -5.29 -13.06
N GLY A 111 16.01 -5.63 -13.37
CA GLY A 111 14.84 -4.85 -12.93
C GLY A 111 14.80 -3.41 -13.45
N THR A 112 15.56 -3.08 -14.51
CA THR A 112 15.68 -1.71 -15.00
C THR A 112 14.33 -1.17 -15.48
N PRO A 113 13.83 -0.01 -15.01
CA PRO A 113 12.58 0.59 -15.51
C PRO A 113 12.78 1.20 -16.90
N GLN A 114 12.97 0.38 -17.92
CA GLN A 114 13.40 0.84 -19.25
C GLN A 114 12.39 1.79 -19.90
N LEU A 115 11.11 1.61 -19.61
CA LEU A 115 10.02 2.46 -20.08
C LEU A 115 9.45 3.36 -18.95
N GLY A 116 10.08 3.38 -17.78
CA GLY A 116 9.58 4.05 -16.58
C GLY A 116 8.60 3.21 -15.75
N THR A 117 8.07 3.81 -14.68
CA THR A 117 7.15 3.16 -13.72
C THR A 117 6.03 4.11 -13.25
N PRO A 118 4.77 3.65 -13.17
CA PRO A 118 3.68 4.43 -12.56
C PRO A 118 3.94 4.78 -11.10
N LYS A 119 4.78 4.04 -10.37
CA LYS A 119 5.14 4.40 -8.99
C LYS A 119 5.76 5.80 -8.89
N ALA A 120 6.51 6.23 -9.90
CA ALA A 120 7.09 7.57 -9.95
C ALA A 120 6.02 8.68 -9.94
N ILE A 121 4.87 8.46 -10.60
CA ILE A 121 3.75 9.43 -10.63
C ILE A 121 3.24 9.71 -9.21
N GLY A 122 2.91 8.65 -8.45
CA GLY A 122 2.40 8.81 -7.09
C GLY A 122 3.44 9.42 -6.15
N SER A 123 4.72 9.06 -6.35
CA SER A 123 5.82 9.54 -5.51
C SER A 123 6.03 11.05 -5.70
N MET A 124 6.04 11.50 -6.96
CA MET A 124 6.23 12.92 -7.30
C MET A 124 4.99 13.76 -6.99
N LEU A 125 3.77 13.26 -7.23
CA LEU A 125 2.56 14.06 -7.06
C LEU A 125 2.03 14.07 -5.62
N HIS A 126 2.18 12.97 -4.89
CA HIS A 126 1.51 12.73 -3.61
C HIS A 126 2.44 12.29 -2.48
N GLY A 127 3.75 12.25 -2.73
CA GLY A 127 4.72 11.76 -1.74
C GLY A 127 4.54 10.28 -1.42
N LEU A 128 4.05 9.47 -2.37
CA LEU A 128 4.00 8.01 -2.23
C LEU A 128 5.39 7.48 -1.93
N ASP A 129 5.51 6.86 -0.75
CA ASP A 129 6.63 6.00 -0.37
C ASP A 129 8.03 6.69 -0.34
N GLN A 130 8.87 6.31 0.62
CA GLN A 130 10.26 6.77 0.71
C GLN A 130 11.17 6.06 -0.32
N SER A 131 10.61 5.17 -1.16
CA SER A 131 11.36 4.28 -2.06
C SER A 131 12.07 4.95 -3.24
N LEU A 132 11.57 6.09 -3.77
CA LEU A 132 12.38 6.88 -4.73
C LEU A 132 13.61 7.52 -4.07
N GLY A 133 13.63 7.59 -2.73
CA GLY A 133 14.71 8.20 -1.97
C GLY A 133 15.96 7.35 -1.83
N PHE A 134 16.03 6.13 -2.40
CA PHE A 134 17.19 5.23 -2.36
C PHE A 134 17.94 5.25 -1.01
N GLY A 135 17.21 5.22 0.12
CA GLY A 135 17.77 5.28 1.48
C GLY A 135 17.59 6.60 2.26
N LEU A 136 16.95 7.64 1.70
CA LEU A 136 16.59 8.85 2.45
C LEU A 136 15.37 8.63 3.34
N VAL A 137 15.56 8.67 4.67
CA VAL A 137 14.46 8.79 5.64
C VAL A 137 13.93 10.23 5.59
N ALA A 138 12.93 10.48 4.76
CA ALA A 138 12.31 11.79 4.58
C ALA A 138 10.78 11.72 4.67
N THR A 139 10.15 12.82 5.10
CA THR A 139 8.67 12.89 5.12
C THR A 139 8.10 12.94 3.71
N ALA A 140 6.87 12.47 3.51
CA ALA A 140 6.19 12.50 2.21
C ALA A 140 6.13 13.91 1.60
N ASP A 141 5.92 14.95 2.41
CA ASP A 141 5.95 16.34 1.92
C ASP A 141 7.35 16.78 1.47
N THR A 142 8.39 16.37 2.21
CA THR A 142 9.78 16.62 1.79
C THR A 142 10.11 15.92 0.48
N ILE A 143 9.73 14.65 0.31
CA ILE A 143 9.93 13.90 -0.95
C ILE A 143 9.22 14.62 -2.10
N ARG A 144 7.96 15.01 -1.92
CA ARG A 144 7.17 15.74 -2.92
C ARG A 144 7.83 17.07 -3.34
N GLN A 145 8.33 17.86 -2.38
CA GLN A 145 8.99 19.13 -2.68
C GLN A 145 10.36 18.95 -3.34
N VAL A 146 11.14 17.95 -2.91
CA VAL A 146 12.48 17.68 -3.43
C VAL A 146 12.39 17.14 -4.85
N THR A 147 11.57 16.10 -5.08
CA THR A 147 11.44 15.43 -6.38
C THR A 147 10.98 16.37 -7.50
N ARG A 148 10.27 17.46 -7.18
CA ARG A 148 9.91 18.52 -8.15
C ARG A 148 11.14 19.07 -8.90
N ASN A 149 12.32 19.05 -8.29
CA ASN A 149 13.55 19.60 -8.86
C ASN A 149 14.69 18.57 -8.96
N LEU A 150 14.37 17.26 -8.99
CA LEU A 150 15.36 16.19 -9.19
C LEU A 150 15.26 15.60 -10.60
N PRO A 151 16.18 15.93 -11.53
CA PRO A 151 16.16 15.38 -12.89
C PRO A 151 16.09 13.84 -12.94
N GLY A 152 16.80 13.14 -12.05
CA GLY A 152 16.79 11.68 -12.00
C GLY A 152 15.42 11.05 -11.71
N ALA A 153 14.49 11.78 -11.06
CA ALA A 153 13.15 11.28 -10.81
C ALA A 153 12.26 11.34 -12.07
N TYR A 154 12.46 12.33 -12.95
CA TYR A 154 11.61 12.54 -14.12
C TYR A 154 11.83 11.47 -15.19
N THR A 155 13.06 10.97 -15.35
CA THR A 155 13.35 9.88 -16.31
C THR A 155 12.69 8.56 -15.94
N LEU A 156 12.22 8.40 -14.70
CA LEU A 156 11.50 7.22 -14.23
C LEU A 156 9.98 7.28 -14.48
N LEU A 157 9.44 8.42 -14.93
CA LEU A 157 8.02 8.52 -15.30
C LEU A 157 7.71 7.63 -16.52
N PRO A 158 6.48 7.13 -16.68
CA PRO A 158 6.10 6.39 -17.89
C PRO A 158 6.41 7.15 -19.18
N SER A 159 7.29 6.58 -20.02
CA SER A 159 7.72 7.15 -21.28
C SER A 159 6.69 6.94 -22.40
N GLN A 160 6.95 7.48 -23.60
CA GLN A 160 6.12 7.16 -24.77
C GLN A 160 6.15 5.66 -25.07
N GLY A 161 7.30 5.00 -24.89
CA GLY A 161 7.44 3.56 -25.00
C GLY A 161 6.51 2.81 -24.04
N TYR A 162 6.36 3.27 -22.79
CA TYR A 162 5.43 2.65 -21.84
C TYR A 162 3.99 2.62 -22.36
N PHE A 163 3.50 3.77 -22.83
CA PHE A 163 2.13 3.90 -23.33
C PHE A 163 1.90 3.15 -24.65
N ASN A 164 2.95 2.73 -25.36
CA ASN A 164 2.81 1.86 -26.53
C ASN A 164 2.56 0.39 -26.12
N GLU A 165 2.93 -0.01 -24.91
CA GLU A 165 2.78 -1.40 -24.40
C GLU A 165 1.46 -1.63 -23.65
N ILE A 166 0.77 -0.57 -23.22
CA ILE A 166 -0.47 -0.66 -22.44
C ILE A 166 -1.69 -0.16 -23.22
N SER A 167 -2.85 -0.72 -22.89
CA SER A 167 -4.15 -0.23 -23.35
C SER A 167 -4.98 0.43 -22.26
N GLU A 168 -4.65 0.18 -20.98
CA GLU A 168 -5.35 0.75 -19.84
C GLU A 168 -4.72 2.08 -19.43
N PRO A 169 -5.49 3.14 -19.12
CA PRO A 169 -4.94 4.41 -18.65
C PRO A 169 -4.19 4.28 -17.32
N VAL A 170 -3.10 5.05 -17.14
CA VAL A 170 -2.34 5.07 -15.88
C VAL A 170 -2.99 5.97 -14.82
N ILE A 171 -3.85 6.91 -15.21
CA ILE A 171 -4.66 7.71 -14.30
C ILE A 171 -6.10 7.77 -14.82
N THR A 172 -7.05 7.47 -13.94
CA THR A 172 -8.50 7.56 -14.17
C THR A 172 -9.18 8.29 -13.00
N THR A 173 -10.49 8.51 -13.12
CA THR A 173 -11.32 9.08 -12.04
C THR A 173 -12.51 8.19 -11.72
N ASP A 174 -13.24 8.51 -10.66
CA ASP A 174 -14.55 7.93 -10.39
C ASP A 174 -15.73 8.67 -11.06
N GLY A 175 -15.45 9.77 -11.76
CA GLY A 175 -16.46 10.59 -12.44
C GLY A 175 -17.26 11.52 -11.51
N SER A 176 -16.84 11.66 -10.25
CA SER A 176 -17.40 12.65 -9.31
C SER A 176 -17.15 14.09 -9.77
N GLU A 177 -17.95 15.04 -9.26
CA GLU A 177 -17.79 16.48 -9.55
C GLU A 177 -16.43 16.99 -9.06
N LEU A 178 -15.98 16.55 -7.88
CA LEU A 178 -14.64 16.87 -7.37
C LEU A 178 -13.51 16.32 -8.24
N ALA A 179 -13.75 15.22 -8.96
CA ALA A 179 -12.77 14.68 -9.88
C ALA A 179 -12.64 15.49 -11.18
N GLU A 180 -13.46 16.54 -11.41
CA GLU A 180 -13.38 17.39 -12.60
C GLU A 180 -11.98 18.01 -12.80
N LEU A 181 -11.29 18.32 -11.69
CA LEU A 181 -9.91 18.81 -11.70
C LEU A 181 -8.93 17.87 -12.42
N VAL A 182 -9.22 16.57 -12.41
CA VAL A 182 -8.43 15.51 -13.08
C VAL A 182 -9.10 15.09 -14.38
N SER A 183 -10.42 14.87 -14.40
CA SER A 183 -11.14 14.32 -15.55
C SER A 183 -11.21 15.27 -16.75
N THR A 184 -10.95 16.57 -16.57
CA THR A 184 -10.81 17.54 -17.66
C THR A 184 -9.63 17.26 -18.60
N TYR A 185 -8.61 16.52 -18.14
CA TYR A 185 -7.54 15.98 -18.98
C TYR A 185 -7.95 14.68 -19.73
N GLY A 186 -9.14 14.15 -19.40
CA GLY A 186 -9.60 12.82 -19.76
C GLY A 186 -8.80 11.72 -19.06
N ASP A 187 -9.10 10.46 -19.40
CA ASP A 187 -8.26 9.35 -18.98
C ASP A 187 -6.83 9.54 -19.51
N ILE A 188 -5.83 9.33 -18.65
CA ILE A 188 -4.42 9.54 -18.97
C ILE A 188 -3.86 8.24 -19.54
N ASP A 189 -3.96 8.11 -20.86
CA ASP A 189 -3.65 6.93 -21.66
C ASP A 189 -2.45 7.14 -22.61
N SER A 190 -1.74 8.26 -22.48
CA SER A 190 -0.62 8.62 -23.35
C SER A 190 0.37 9.53 -22.64
N ALA A 191 1.63 9.52 -23.10
CA ALA A 191 2.71 10.35 -22.54
C ALA A 191 2.38 11.85 -22.63
N SER A 192 1.79 12.30 -23.74
CA SER A 192 1.37 13.70 -23.90
C SER A 192 0.29 14.10 -22.89
N ARG A 193 -0.71 13.24 -22.63
CA ARG A 193 -1.72 13.52 -21.61
C ARG A 193 -1.13 13.50 -20.21
N LEU A 194 -0.22 12.56 -19.94
CA LEU A 194 0.48 12.52 -18.67
C LEU A 194 1.26 13.84 -18.45
N GLN A 195 2.02 14.29 -19.43
CA GLN A 195 2.74 15.56 -19.35
C GLN A 195 1.80 16.76 -19.13
N ASN A 196 0.70 16.83 -19.87
CA ASN A 196 -0.32 17.88 -19.68
C ASN A 196 -0.86 17.90 -18.24
N PHE A 197 -1.14 16.71 -17.69
CA PHE A 197 -1.59 16.56 -16.31
C PHE A 197 -0.49 16.93 -15.31
N LEU A 198 0.75 16.48 -15.49
CA LEU A 198 1.87 16.77 -14.58
C LEU A 198 2.19 18.28 -14.53
N LEU A 199 2.07 18.97 -15.67
CA LEU A 199 2.41 20.38 -15.82
C LEU A 199 1.23 21.34 -15.63
N ASN A 200 0.04 20.82 -15.32
CA ASN A 200 -1.18 21.62 -15.18
C ASN A 200 -1.47 22.48 -16.42
N SER A 201 -1.35 21.91 -17.62
CA SER A 201 -1.38 22.70 -18.86
C SER A 201 -2.73 23.39 -19.14
N LEU A 202 -3.82 22.94 -18.50
CA LEU A 202 -5.13 23.61 -18.56
C LEU A 202 -5.26 24.78 -17.59
N GLY A 203 -4.32 24.96 -16.64
CA GLY A 203 -4.36 26.03 -15.64
C GLY A 203 -5.55 25.94 -14.69
N ASN A 204 -6.07 24.73 -14.46
CA ASN A 204 -7.30 24.47 -13.71
C ASN A 204 -7.06 24.00 -12.26
N ARG A 205 -5.80 23.83 -11.84
CA ARG A 205 -5.41 23.49 -10.47
C ARG A 205 -4.50 24.57 -9.88
N ASP A 206 -4.69 24.86 -8.60
CA ASP A 206 -3.77 25.68 -7.81
C ASP A 206 -2.60 24.83 -7.30
N GLU A 207 -1.62 25.48 -6.67
CA GLU A 207 -0.51 24.77 -6.01
C GLU A 207 -1.04 23.97 -4.81
N ALA A 208 -0.72 22.68 -4.77
CA ALA A 208 -1.26 21.75 -3.78
C ALA A 208 -0.83 22.10 -2.34
N MET A 209 -1.78 22.08 -1.40
CA MET A 209 -1.54 22.33 0.02
C MET A 209 -1.45 21.05 0.85
N VAL A 210 -2.07 19.97 0.39
CA VAL A 210 -2.15 18.67 1.09
C VAL A 210 -1.67 17.53 0.19
N LEU A 211 -1.29 16.37 0.75
CA LEU A 211 -0.71 15.27 -0.02
C LEU A 211 -1.73 14.59 -0.96
N SER A 212 -3.02 14.71 -0.69
CA SER A 212 -4.08 14.23 -1.60
C SER A 212 -4.19 15.03 -2.90
N GLU A 213 -3.72 16.28 -2.90
CA GLU A 213 -3.71 17.14 -4.08
C GLU A 213 -2.40 16.94 -4.87
N PRO A 214 -2.48 16.76 -6.20
CA PRO A 214 -1.28 16.61 -7.03
C PRO A 214 -0.54 17.94 -7.17
N ILE A 215 0.76 17.97 -6.86
CA ILE A 215 1.60 19.14 -7.12
C ILE A 215 1.82 19.38 -8.63
N ILE A 216 2.24 20.60 -8.97
CA ILE A 216 2.59 20.98 -10.33
C ILE A 216 4.10 20.78 -10.55
N LEU A 217 4.48 19.93 -11.50
CA LEU A 217 5.88 19.60 -11.77
C LEU A 217 6.62 20.71 -12.54
N ASN A 218 7.96 20.60 -12.61
CA ASN A 218 8.83 21.54 -13.27
C ASN A 218 8.82 21.30 -14.80
N ALA A 219 8.37 22.29 -15.56
CA ALA A 219 8.22 22.19 -17.01
C ALA A 219 9.56 22.01 -17.76
N GLN A 220 10.63 22.67 -17.31
CA GLN A 220 11.93 22.56 -17.96
C GLN A 220 12.51 21.15 -17.78
N ILE A 221 12.56 20.67 -16.53
CA ILE A 221 13.07 19.34 -16.22
C ILE A 221 12.21 18.26 -16.88
N SER A 222 10.88 18.45 -16.91
CA SER A 222 9.99 17.53 -17.64
C SER A 222 10.30 17.48 -19.12
N SER A 223 10.60 18.61 -19.77
CA SER A 223 10.96 18.62 -21.19
C SER A 223 12.29 17.90 -21.44
N GLU A 224 13.31 18.18 -20.62
CA GLU A 224 14.63 17.54 -20.72
C GLU A 224 14.53 16.02 -20.50
N ALA A 225 13.74 15.58 -19.52
CA ALA A 225 13.51 14.16 -19.26
C ALA A 225 12.76 13.47 -20.41
N THR A 226 11.78 14.11 -21.03
CA THR A 226 11.10 13.56 -22.22
C THR A 226 12.09 13.33 -23.36
N ASP A 227 13.02 14.27 -23.60
CA ASP A 227 14.06 14.10 -24.63
C ASP A 227 14.99 12.93 -24.32
N MET A 228 15.41 12.79 -23.05
CA MET A 228 16.21 11.65 -22.58
C MET A 228 15.47 10.31 -22.72
N GLN A 229 14.20 10.27 -22.36
CA GLN A 229 13.36 9.06 -22.49
C GLN A 229 13.19 8.64 -23.95
N ASN A 230 13.01 9.59 -24.87
CA ASN A 230 12.94 9.28 -26.30
C ASN A 230 14.23 8.61 -26.82
N ILE A 231 15.38 9.03 -26.31
CA ILE A 231 16.66 8.38 -26.60
C ILE A 231 16.69 6.97 -26.02
N LEU A 232 16.34 6.80 -24.74
CA LEU A 232 16.39 5.51 -24.04
C LEU A 232 15.38 4.48 -24.57
N ASP A 233 14.19 4.91 -24.97
CA ASP A 233 13.14 4.08 -25.57
C ASP A 233 13.55 3.52 -26.94
N THR A 234 14.33 4.29 -27.70
CA THR A 234 14.80 3.92 -29.06
C THR A 234 16.25 3.42 -29.07
N TRP A 235 16.85 3.26 -27.90
CA TRP A 235 18.23 2.84 -27.75
C TRP A 235 18.45 1.44 -28.31
N HIS A 236 19.56 1.27 -29.03
CA HIS A 236 20.05 0.00 -29.53
C HIS A 236 21.45 -0.27 -29.00
N ALA A 237 21.72 -1.54 -28.69
CA ALA A 237 23.05 -1.95 -28.26
C ALA A 237 24.08 -1.67 -29.36
N PRO A 238 25.25 -1.12 -29.00
CA PRO A 238 26.37 -0.98 -29.94
C PRO A 238 26.81 -2.31 -30.54
N ASP A 239 27.45 -2.25 -31.70
CA ASP A 239 27.90 -3.45 -32.41
C ASP A 239 28.79 -4.34 -31.51
N GLY A 240 28.36 -5.60 -31.35
CA GLY A 240 29.09 -6.62 -30.59
C GLY A 240 28.80 -6.65 -29.08
N VAL A 241 27.84 -5.86 -28.59
CA VAL A 241 27.34 -5.94 -27.22
C VAL A 241 26.11 -6.85 -27.15
N GLU A 242 26.19 -7.93 -26.37
CA GLU A 242 25.06 -8.82 -26.10
C GLU A 242 24.21 -8.30 -24.94
N VAL A 243 22.88 -8.29 -25.08
CA VAL A 243 21.97 -7.74 -24.07
C VAL A 243 21.25 -8.85 -23.31
N TYR A 244 21.23 -8.73 -21.99
CA TYR A 244 20.57 -9.63 -21.06
C TYR A 244 19.66 -8.82 -20.14
N GLU A 245 18.45 -9.31 -19.90
CA GLU A 245 17.45 -8.67 -19.04
C GLU A 245 17.00 -9.62 -17.95
N VAL A 246 16.85 -9.09 -16.74
CA VAL A 246 16.19 -9.78 -15.63
C VAL A 246 14.91 -9.03 -15.30
N VAL A 247 13.79 -9.74 -15.40
CA VAL A 247 12.44 -9.25 -15.15
C VAL A 247 11.91 -9.89 -13.88
N GLY A 248 11.78 -9.11 -12.80
CA GLY A 248 11.09 -9.55 -11.60
C GLY A 248 9.57 -9.48 -11.79
N THR A 249 8.86 -10.50 -11.31
CA THR A 249 7.40 -10.58 -11.38
C THR A 249 6.82 -11.28 -10.15
N GLY A 250 5.50 -11.38 -10.08
CA GLY A 250 4.79 -12.11 -9.03
C GLY A 250 4.43 -11.26 -7.81
N LEU A 251 4.97 -10.04 -7.68
CA LEU A 251 4.67 -9.13 -6.57
C LEU A 251 3.64 -8.08 -6.95
N ALA A 252 2.82 -7.67 -5.98
CA ALA A 252 1.88 -6.58 -6.16
C ALA A 252 2.61 -5.28 -6.55
N THR A 253 2.27 -4.71 -7.70
CA THR A 253 2.99 -3.58 -8.32
C THR A 253 2.00 -2.54 -8.79
N ILE A 254 2.25 -1.26 -8.51
CA ILE A 254 1.37 -0.17 -8.93
C ILE A 254 1.44 -0.02 -10.45
N LYS A 255 0.31 -0.24 -11.12
CA LYS A 255 0.15 0.00 -12.56
C LYS A 255 -0.51 1.33 -12.91
N GLY A 256 -1.11 2.01 -11.93
CA GLY A 256 -1.76 3.30 -12.12
C GLY A 256 -2.51 3.79 -10.89
N TYR A 257 -3.32 4.84 -11.07
CA TYR A 257 -4.09 5.48 -10.01
C TYR A 257 -5.50 5.79 -10.46
N ARG A 258 -6.43 5.78 -9.50
CA ARG A 258 -7.79 6.28 -9.67
C ARG A 258 -8.06 7.37 -8.65
N TYR A 259 -8.40 8.56 -9.10
CA TYR A 259 -8.84 9.63 -8.20
C TYR A 259 -10.30 9.39 -7.82
N ARG A 260 -10.56 9.35 -6.52
CA ARG A 260 -11.88 9.05 -5.94
C ARG A 260 -12.31 10.16 -4.98
N GLU A 261 -13.58 10.53 -5.04
CA GLU A 261 -14.20 11.36 -4.02
C GLU A 261 -14.44 10.54 -2.76
N PHE A 262 -14.07 11.12 -1.64
CA PHE A 262 -14.44 10.65 -0.31
C PHE A 262 -15.26 11.75 0.34
N SER A 263 -16.50 11.42 0.66
CA SER A 263 -17.39 12.32 1.39
C SER A 263 -17.21 12.14 2.89
N CYS A 264 -17.65 13.16 3.62
CA CYS A 264 -17.97 13.07 5.03
C CYS A 264 -19.49 13.15 5.16
N ALA A 265 -20.11 12.25 5.93
CA ALA A 265 -21.56 12.26 6.10
C ALA A 265 -22.04 13.53 6.84
N GLU A 266 -23.08 14.18 6.29
CA GLU A 266 -23.69 15.41 6.83
C GLU A 266 -24.25 15.27 8.26
N SER A 267 -24.42 14.04 8.76
CA SER A 267 -25.00 13.75 10.07
C SER A 267 -24.04 13.91 11.26
N ASN A 268 -22.74 14.12 11.03
CA ASN A 268 -21.75 14.26 12.11
C ASN A 268 -21.41 15.75 12.37
N PRO A 269 -21.82 16.34 13.51
CA PRO A 269 -21.56 17.74 13.83
C PRO A 269 -20.07 18.07 14.06
N SER A 270 -19.21 17.05 14.18
CA SER A 270 -17.74 17.19 14.25
C SER A 270 -17.09 17.39 12.87
N CYS A 271 -17.84 17.21 11.78
CA CYS A 271 -17.30 17.28 10.44
C CYS A 271 -17.18 18.73 9.96
N ILE A 272 -15.95 19.26 9.98
CA ILE A 272 -15.63 20.56 9.40
C ILE A 272 -15.32 20.37 7.90
N LEU A 273 -16.38 20.44 7.09
CA LEU A 273 -16.48 20.93 5.70
C LEU A 273 -15.66 20.24 4.56
N HIS A 274 -16.43 19.67 3.62
CA HIS A 274 -16.16 19.28 2.21
C HIS A 274 -15.61 17.87 1.93
N SER A 275 -16.26 17.21 0.96
CA SER A 275 -15.71 16.05 0.25
C SER A 275 -14.34 16.39 -0.34
N TYR A 276 -13.46 15.40 -0.41
CA TYR A 276 -12.09 15.56 -0.92
C TYR A 276 -11.76 14.49 -1.95
N LEU A 277 -10.93 14.85 -2.92
CA LEU A 277 -10.43 13.94 -3.94
C LEU A 277 -9.12 13.32 -3.48
N LYS A 278 -9.00 12.00 -3.54
CA LYS A 278 -7.76 11.28 -3.19
C LYS A 278 -7.33 10.30 -4.28
N PRO A 279 -6.01 10.17 -4.53
CA PRO A 279 -5.48 9.10 -5.35
C PRO A 279 -5.64 7.74 -4.65
N PHE A 280 -6.11 6.77 -5.40
CA PHE A 280 -6.23 5.37 -4.99
C PHE A 280 -5.35 4.51 -5.90
N PRO A 281 -4.50 3.62 -5.37
CA PRO A 281 -3.58 2.85 -6.19
C PRO A 281 -4.34 1.74 -6.94
N ILE A 282 -3.96 1.56 -8.21
CA ILE A 282 -4.37 0.40 -9.02
C ILE A 282 -3.14 -0.49 -9.18
N MET A 283 -3.26 -1.71 -8.69
CA MET A 283 -2.21 -2.72 -8.61
C MET A 283 -2.40 -3.82 -9.66
N THR A 284 -1.30 -4.48 -9.98
CA THR A 284 -1.23 -5.77 -10.70
C THR A 284 -0.30 -6.71 -9.93
N ASN A 285 -0.22 -7.98 -10.32
CA ASN A 285 0.80 -8.93 -9.88
C ASN A 285 1.94 -9.12 -10.91
N GLU A 286 1.89 -8.41 -12.04
CA GLU A 286 2.85 -8.51 -13.15
C GLU A 286 4.05 -7.57 -12.99
N GLY A 287 4.71 -7.61 -11.84
CA GLY A 287 5.89 -6.79 -11.56
C GLY A 287 6.61 -7.18 -10.28
N ASP A 288 7.62 -6.41 -9.95
CA ASP A 288 8.58 -6.70 -8.87
C ASP A 288 8.38 -5.86 -7.60
N GLN A 289 7.19 -5.28 -7.40
CA GLN A 289 6.80 -4.25 -6.42
C GLN A 289 7.01 -2.80 -6.90
N THR A 290 7.93 -2.56 -7.85
CA THR A 290 8.27 -1.20 -8.29
C THR A 290 8.11 -1.02 -9.79
N VAL A 291 8.60 -1.96 -10.58
CA VAL A 291 8.66 -1.91 -12.03
C VAL A 291 7.72 -2.97 -12.59
N MET A 292 6.92 -2.56 -13.56
CA MET A 292 6.06 -3.45 -14.33
C MET A 292 6.94 -4.36 -15.19
N GLY A 293 6.62 -5.65 -15.27
CA GLY A 293 7.47 -6.64 -15.96
C GLY A 293 7.78 -6.27 -17.42
N PHE A 294 6.77 -5.79 -18.16
CA PHE A 294 6.97 -5.34 -19.55
C PHE A 294 7.87 -4.09 -19.67
N SER A 295 7.91 -3.23 -18.64
CA SER A 295 8.82 -2.08 -18.61
C SER A 295 10.25 -2.53 -18.34
N ALA A 296 10.43 -3.55 -17.49
CA ALA A 296 11.72 -4.21 -17.31
C ALA A 296 12.19 -4.96 -18.56
N GLU A 297 11.27 -5.46 -19.38
CA GLU A 297 11.54 -6.11 -20.68
C GLU A 297 11.54 -5.09 -21.86
N GLY A 298 11.76 -3.80 -21.60
CA GLY A 298 11.51 -2.74 -22.57
C GLY A 298 12.42 -2.72 -23.80
N TYR A 299 13.59 -3.37 -23.79
CA TYR A 299 14.52 -3.34 -24.94
C TYR A 299 13.93 -4.07 -26.15
N LYS A 300 14.03 -3.46 -27.34
CA LYS A 300 13.42 -4.01 -28.57
C LYS A 300 14.40 -4.75 -29.48
N GLY A 301 15.70 -4.74 -29.18
CA GLY A 301 16.72 -5.46 -29.96
C GLY A 301 16.89 -6.93 -29.53
N ASP A 302 17.88 -7.60 -30.14
CA ASP A 302 18.23 -8.98 -29.80
C ASP A 302 18.71 -9.08 -28.35
N LYS A 303 18.10 -9.99 -27.58
CA LYS A 303 18.31 -10.11 -26.14
C LYS A 303 17.99 -11.49 -25.59
N VAL A 304 18.48 -11.77 -24.39
CA VAL A 304 18.07 -12.91 -23.57
C VAL A 304 17.39 -12.41 -22.29
N THR A 305 16.14 -12.84 -22.07
CA THR A 305 15.35 -12.45 -20.90
C THR A 305 15.28 -13.59 -19.87
N ALA A 306 15.61 -13.30 -18.62
CA ALA A 306 15.35 -14.13 -17.46
C ALA A 306 14.17 -13.55 -16.67
N VAL A 307 13.07 -14.30 -16.59
CA VAL A 307 11.90 -13.90 -15.77
C VAL A 307 11.96 -14.61 -14.43
N VAL A 308 11.87 -13.86 -13.34
CA VAL A 308 11.97 -14.38 -11.96
C VAL A 308 10.65 -14.12 -11.24
N ASP A 309 9.92 -15.19 -10.91
CA ASP A 309 8.75 -15.11 -10.04
C ASP A 309 9.21 -15.00 -8.58
N LEU A 310 9.23 -13.76 -8.08
CA LEU A 310 9.68 -13.45 -6.73
C LEU A 310 8.70 -13.98 -5.67
N LYS A 311 7.43 -14.17 -6.02
CA LYS A 311 6.45 -14.76 -5.10
C LYS A 311 6.74 -16.25 -4.91
N GLU A 312 7.06 -16.95 -5.98
CA GLU A 312 7.51 -18.34 -5.91
C GLU A 312 8.83 -18.45 -5.15
N GLU A 313 9.81 -17.59 -5.44
CA GLU A 313 11.10 -17.61 -4.76
C GLU A 313 11.00 -17.34 -3.25
N ASN A 314 10.25 -16.31 -2.85
CA ASN A 314 10.03 -15.97 -1.43
C ASN A 314 9.26 -17.07 -0.68
N SER A 315 8.51 -17.92 -1.40
CA SER A 315 7.80 -19.04 -0.78
C SER A 315 8.71 -20.23 -0.42
N LYS A 316 9.93 -20.29 -0.96
CA LYS A 316 10.86 -21.42 -0.73
C LYS A 316 11.39 -21.45 0.70
N PHE A 317 11.63 -20.28 1.30
CA PHE A 317 12.16 -20.15 2.66
C PHE A 317 11.52 -18.96 3.38
N ALA A 318 11.04 -19.17 4.61
CA ALA A 318 10.32 -18.16 5.38
C ALA A 318 11.15 -16.90 5.72
N THR A 319 12.48 -16.95 5.59
CA THR A 319 13.40 -15.84 5.89
C THR A 319 13.80 -15.03 4.66
N ILE A 320 13.35 -15.43 3.47
CA ILE A 320 13.67 -14.73 2.22
C ILE A 320 12.51 -13.82 1.84
N ASP A 321 12.82 -12.53 1.68
CA ASP A 321 11.92 -11.54 1.10
C ASP A 321 12.69 -10.75 0.03
N ARG A 322 12.57 -11.21 -1.22
CA ARG A 322 13.09 -10.56 -2.41
C ARG A 322 12.02 -9.66 -3.02
N THR A 323 12.40 -8.42 -3.26
CA THR A 323 11.62 -7.43 -3.98
C THR A 323 12.53 -6.66 -4.93
N HIS A 324 11.99 -5.70 -5.67
CA HIS A 324 12.79 -4.84 -6.56
C HIS A 324 14.09 -4.34 -5.91
N LYS A 325 14.03 -3.89 -4.66
CA LYS A 325 15.18 -3.22 -4.02
C LYS A 325 16.39 -4.15 -3.85
N ASN A 326 16.19 -5.45 -3.65
CA ASN A 326 17.22 -6.45 -3.38
C ASN A 326 17.15 -7.60 -4.40
N LEU A 327 16.75 -7.30 -5.63
CA LEU A 327 16.63 -8.28 -6.71
C LEU A 327 17.98 -8.95 -7.04
N THR A 328 19.09 -8.25 -6.80
CA THR A 328 20.46 -8.78 -6.88
C THR A 328 20.79 -9.84 -5.85
N GLU A 329 20.03 -9.94 -4.75
CA GLU A 329 20.17 -10.98 -3.73
C GLU A 329 19.34 -12.25 -4.04
N SER A 330 18.64 -12.28 -5.17
CA SER A 330 17.91 -13.46 -5.64
C SER A 330 18.88 -14.53 -6.15
N ASP A 331 18.77 -15.75 -5.63
CA ASP A 331 19.54 -16.90 -6.08
C ASP A 331 19.36 -17.12 -7.59
N SER A 332 18.12 -17.00 -8.08
CA SER A 332 17.79 -17.19 -9.49
C SER A 332 18.49 -16.14 -10.37
N VAL A 333 18.56 -14.89 -9.90
CA VAL A 333 19.25 -13.80 -10.58
C VAL A 333 20.76 -14.01 -10.57
N GLN A 334 21.35 -14.35 -9.42
CA GLN A 334 22.79 -14.59 -9.30
C GLN A 334 23.26 -15.77 -10.13
N ILE A 335 22.49 -16.87 -10.19
CA ILE A 335 22.78 -18.01 -11.07
C ILE A 335 22.74 -17.60 -12.54
N PHE A 336 21.75 -16.81 -12.94
CA PHE A 336 21.66 -16.29 -14.30
C PHE A 336 22.88 -15.41 -14.63
N VAL A 337 23.17 -14.41 -13.81
CA VAL A 337 24.29 -13.47 -14.01
C VAL A 337 25.63 -14.22 -14.09
N ASP A 338 25.89 -15.14 -13.16
CA ASP A 338 27.09 -15.99 -13.16
C ASP A 338 27.24 -16.75 -14.49
N SER A 339 26.15 -17.35 -14.96
CA SER A 339 26.15 -18.10 -16.22
C SER A 339 26.38 -17.19 -17.44
N VAL A 340 25.87 -15.96 -17.42
CA VAL A 340 26.08 -14.95 -18.47
C VAL A 340 27.55 -14.50 -18.50
N ILE A 341 28.14 -14.22 -17.34
CA ILE A 341 29.56 -13.83 -17.24
C ILE A 341 30.46 -14.94 -17.77
N LYS A 342 30.17 -16.19 -17.40
CA LYS A 342 30.94 -17.38 -17.80
C LYS A 342 30.75 -17.74 -19.28
N TYR A 343 29.62 -17.40 -19.90
CA TYR A 343 29.37 -17.69 -21.31
C TYR A 343 30.10 -16.70 -22.25
N PRO A 344 30.64 -17.13 -23.40
CA PRO A 344 30.88 -18.50 -23.85
C PRO A 344 32.28 -19.02 -23.44
N TYR A 345 32.92 -18.38 -22.47
CA TYR A 345 34.33 -18.61 -22.12
C TYR A 345 34.56 -19.90 -21.32
N PHE A 346 33.63 -20.23 -20.43
CA PHE A 346 33.71 -21.36 -19.50
C PHE A 346 32.50 -22.30 -19.62
N THR A 347 31.41 -21.85 -20.24
CA THR A 347 30.17 -22.62 -20.43
C THR A 347 29.69 -22.52 -21.88
N ASP A 348 28.98 -23.54 -22.33
CA ASP A 348 28.41 -23.60 -23.69
C ASP A 348 27.00 -22.96 -23.78
N SER A 349 26.41 -22.58 -22.64
CA SER A 349 25.06 -22.02 -22.57
C SER A 349 24.83 -21.16 -21.34
N VAL A 350 23.89 -20.23 -21.43
CA VAL A 350 23.36 -19.42 -20.33
C VAL A 350 22.24 -20.19 -19.60
N ILE A 351 22.20 -20.11 -18.27
CA ILE A 351 21.19 -20.76 -17.42
C ILE A 351 20.05 -19.77 -17.22
N ILE A 352 18.91 -20.01 -17.88
CA ILE A 352 17.72 -19.16 -17.76
C ILE A 352 16.76 -19.77 -16.72
N PRO A 353 16.28 -19.00 -15.73
CA PRO A 353 15.28 -19.47 -14.78
C PRO A 353 14.02 -19.99 -15.47
N GLU A 354 13.49 -21.12 -15.00
CA GLU A 354 12.21 -21.62 -15.49
C GLU A 354 11.07 -20.69 -15.04
N PHE A 355 10.23 -20.28 -15.98
CA PHE A 355 9.05 -19.45 -15.71
C PHE A 355 7.86 -19.93 -16.55
N THR A 356 6.68 -19.99 -15.93
CA THR A 356 5.43 -20.38 -16.62
C THR A 356 4.44 -19.24 -16.68
N ARG A 357 3.94 -18.80 -15.52
CA ARG A 357 2.96 -17.72 -15.39
C ARG A 357 2.91 -17.24 -13.94
N VAL A 358 2.50 -15.98 -13.76
CA VAL A 358 2.14 -15.46 -12.45
C VAL A 358 0.80 -16.05 -12.00
N ASN A 359 0.70 -16.44 -10.73
CA ASN A 359 -0.54 -16.91 -10.09
C ASN A 359 -0.81 -16.22 -8.74
N SER A 360 -0.01 -15.21 -8.38
CA SER A 360 -0.14 -14.55 -7.09
C SER A 360 -1.43 -13.74 -7.02
N ARG A 361 -1.98 -13.63 -5.81
CA ARG A 361 -3.20 -12.88 -5.51
C ARG A 361 -2.96 -12.05 -4.26
N TYR A 362 -3.60 -10.90 -4.20
CA TYR A 362 -3.41 -9.96 -3.10
C TYR A 362 -4.73 -9.38 -2.63
N THR A 363 -4.82 -9.14 -1.32
CA THR A 363 -5.84 -8.30 -0.70
C THR A 363 -5.22 -6.94 -0.38
N ILE A 364 -5.88 -5.87 -0.80
CA ILE A 364 -5.47 -4.49 -0.54
C ILE A 364 -6.46 -3.90 0.46
N VAL A 365 -5.97 -3.54 1.64
CA VAL A 365 -6.75 -2.89 2.69
C VAL A 365 -6.33 -1.42 2.76
N GLY A 366 -7.22 -0.53 2.34
CA GLY A 366 -7.01 0.92 2.36
C GLY A 366 -7.80 1.57 3.47
N VAL A 367 -7.16 2.43 4.27
CA VAL A 367 -7.85 3.30 5.23
C VAL A 367 -7.58 4.77 4.94
N HIS A 368 -8.64 5.56 5.03
CA HIS A 368 -8.61 7.00 4.80
C HIS A 368 -8.79 7.70 6.14
N SER A 369 -7.76 8.45 6.55
CA SER A 369 -7.56 9.12 7.85
C SER A 369 -8.83 9.73 8.50
N PRO A 370 -8.87 9.87 9.85
CA PRO A 370 -7.77 9.76 10.81
C PRO A 370 -7.71 8.42 11.57
N VAL A 371 -7.32 7.36 10.85
CA VAL A 371 -7.12 6.01 11.39
C VAL A 371 -5.74 5.51 10.97
N SER A 372 -5.10 4.75 11.86
CA SER A 372 -3.92 3.93 11.61
C SER A 372 -4.34 2.48 11.39
N ILE A 373 -3.54 1.72 10.64
CA ILE A 373 -3.83 0.33 10.29
C ILE A 373 -2.61 -0.55 10.55
N LEU A 374 -2.86 -1.75 11.07
CA LEU A 374 -1.87 -2.78 11.36
C LEU A 374 -2.45 -4.15 11.01
N ALA A 375 -1.68 -5.00 10.34
CA ALA A 375 -1.99 -6.42 10.19
C ALA A 375 -1.06 -7.27 11.04
N LYS A 376 -1.58 -8.40 11.55
CA LYS A 376 -0.80 -9.43 12.24
C LYS A 376 -1.18 -10.82 11.72
N ASP A 377 -0.19 -11.65 11.43
CA ASP A 377 -0.40 -13.06 11.12
C ASP A 377 -0.41 -13.93 12.39
N GLN A 378 -0.66 -15.24 12.23
CA GLN A 378 -0.67 -16.21 13.33
C GLN A 378 0.70 -16.41 14.00
N ALA A 379 1.80 -16.10 13.30
CA ALA A 379 3.16 -16.17 13.84
C ALA A 379 3.53 -14.89 14.63
N GLY A 380 2.67 -13.87 14.60
CA GLY A 380 2.87 -12.58 15.25
C GLY A 380 3.66 -11.58 14.40
N ASN A 381 3.95 -11.90 13.13
CA ASN A 381 4.58 -10.97 12.20
C ASN A 381 3.63 -9.83 11.88
N GLN A 382 4.16 -8.61 11.77
CA GLN A 382 3.37 -7.38 11.66
C GLN A 382 3.60 -6.63 10.34
N VAL A 383 2.54 -5.99 9.83
CA VAL A 383 2.60 -5.09 8.67
C VAL A 383 1.85 -3.80 8.97
N GLY A 384 2.53 -2.66 8.91
CA GLY A 384 1.97 -1.36 9.29
C GLY A 384 2.98 -0.50 10.02
N VAL A 385 2.52 0.55 10.71
CA VAL A 385 3.39 1.40 11.53
C VAL A 385 3.26 1.03 13.00
N VAL A 386 4.39 0.66 13.62
CA VAL A 386 4.48 0.27 15.03
C VAL A 386 5.55 1.12 15.70
N ALA A 387 5.16 1.89 16.73
CA ALA A 387 6.06 2.79 17.45
C ALA A 387 6.84 3.80 16.55
N GLY A 388 6.23 4.19 15.42
CA GLY A 388 6.84 5.12 14.45
C GLY A 388 7.74 4.45 13.40
N GLU A 389 7.92 3.12 13.48
CA GLU A 389 8.65 2.34 12.48
C GLU A 389 7.68 1.61 11.55
N ILE A 390 8.00 1.59 10.26
CA ILE A 390 7.29 0.74 9.30
C ILE A 390 7.76 -0.70 9.50
N LYS A 391 6.81 -1.61 9.75
CA LYS A 391 7.00 -3.06 9.79
C LYS A 391 6.40 -3.69 8.54
N THR A 392 7.13 -4.63 7.94
CA THR A 392 6.70 -5.44 6.78
C THR A 392 7.21 -6.87 6.97
N GLU A 393 6.86 -7.49 8.09
CA GLU A 393 7.42 -8.78 8.52
C GLU A 393 6.70 -9.98 7.88
N ILE A 394 5.48 -9.78 7.37
CA ILE A 394 4.77 -10.80 6.59
C ILE A 394 5.39 -10.84 5.18
N SER A 395 5.94 -11.99 4.78
CA SER A 395 6.57 -12.17 3.46
C SER A 395 5.64 -11.79 2.31
N GLY A 396 6.15 -11.01 1.34
CA GLY A 396 5.39 -10.53 0.20
C GLY A 396 4.32 -9.46 0.51
N SER A 397 4.22 -9.01 1.76
CA SER A 397 3.34 -7.90 2.15
C SER A 397 3.95 -6.54 1.87
N GLN A 398 3.12 -5.50 1.85
CA GLN A 398 3.54 -4.13 1.66
C GLN A 398 2.75 -3.19 2.56
N TYR A 399 3.41 -2.13 3.02
CA TYR A 399 2.78 -0.96 3.61
C TYR A 399 3.26 0.29 2.90
N PHE A 400 2.33 1.18 2.56
CA PHE A 400 2.69 2.52 2.06
C PHE A 400 1.58 3.53 2.34
N GLU A 401 1.96 4.81 2.30
CA GLU A 401 1.04 5.93 2.37
C GLU A 401 0.93 6.63 1.02
N LEU A 402 -0.29 7.02 0.64
CA LEU A 402 -0.59 7.73 -0.60
C LEU A 402 -1.75 8.70 -0.35
N GLY A 403 -1.52 10.00 -0.54
CA GLY A 403 -2.56 11.03 -0.38
C GLY A 403 -3.23 11.00 1.00
N ASP A 404 -2.41 10.94 2.06
CA ASP A 404 -2.83 10.81 3.48
C ASP A 404 -3.65 9.56 3.81
N SER A 405 -3.66 8.57 2.91
CA SER A 405 -4.32 7.28 3.09
C SER A 405 -3.26 6.20 3.28
N LYS A 406 -3.58 5.18 4.06
CA LYS A 406 -2.65 4.10 4.42
C LYS A 406 -3.13 2.81 3.79
N TYR A 407 -2.21 2.07 3.20
CA TYR A 407 -2.51 0.85 2.47
C TYR A 407 -1.69 -0.31 3.01
N LEU A 408 -2.36 -1.42 3.26
CA LEU A 408 -1.75 -2.73 3.39
C LEU A 408 -2.00 -3.51 2.11
N VAL A 409 -0.97 -4.17 1.59
CA VAL A 409 -1.08 -5.16 0.52
C VAL A 409 -0.62 -6.49 1.08
N LEU A 410 -1.51 -7.47 1.08
CA LEU A 410 -1.33 -8.74 1.79
C LEU A 410 -1.52 -9.90 0.79
N PRO A 411 -0.63 -10.90 0.75
CA PRO A 411 -0.87 -12.11 -0.04
C PRO A 411 -2.20 -12.76 0.36
N ALA A 412 -3.05 -13.08 -0.61
CA ALA A 412 -4.44 -13.48 -0.35
C ALA A 412 -4.58 -14.85 0.35
N GLU A 413 -3.51 -15.63 0.40
CA GLU A 413 -3.42 -16.92 1.09
C GLU A 413 -3.04 -16.84 2.57
N ILE A 414 -2.70 -15.66 3.08
CA ILE A 414 -2.27 -15.49 4.48
C ILE A 414 -3.46 -15.05 5.33
N ASP A 415 -3.71 -15.82 6.40
CA ASP A 415 -4.69 -15.45 7.42
C ASP A 415 -4.11 -14.34 8.31
N VAL A 416 -4.89 -13.27 8.50
CA VAL A 416 -4.46 -12.08 9.24
C VAL A 416 -5.58 -11.50 10.10
N SER A 417 -5.20 -10.89 11.21
CA SER A 417 -6.03 -9.93 11.93
C SER A 417 -5.63 -8.52 11.51
N ILE A 418 -6.62 -7.68 11.21
CA ILE A 418 -6.46 -6.26 10.89
C ILE A 418 -6.97 -5.45 12.07
N GLU A 419 -6.08 -4.61 12.60
CA GLU A 419 -6.35 -3.68 13.68
C GLU A 419 -6.37 -2.25 13.14
N LEU A 420 -7.39 -1.50 13.51
CA LEU A 420 -7.57 -0.08 13.25
C LEU A 420 -7.51 0.66 14.58
N ALA A 421 -6.76 1.74 14.63
CA ALA A 421 -6.74 2.63 15.80
C ALA A 421 -6.93 4.07 15.36
N GLY A 422 -7.87 4.76 16.01
CA GLY A 422 -8.16 6.15 15.74
C GLY A 422 -7.01 7.06 16.13
N THR A 423 -6.66 8.00 15.24
CA THR A 423 -5.57 8.97 15.45
C THR A 423 -6.10 10.39 15.62
N GLY A 424 -7.43 10.55 15.67
CA GLY A 424 -8.11 11.81 15.81
C GLY A 424 -9.62 11.65 15.79
N GLU A 425 -10.32 12.72 16.14
CA GLU A 425 -11.77 12.81 16.02
C GLU A 425 -12.17 13.03 14.57
N GLY A 426 -13.19 12.33 14.09
CA GLY A 426 -13.73 12.54 12.75
C GLY A 426 -14.43 11.32 12.17
N VAL A 427 -14.33 11.18 10.85
CA VAL A 427 -14.79 10.00 10.12
C VAL A 427 -13.65 9.41 9.31
N TYR A 428 -13.71 8.10 9.10
CA TYR A 428 -12.79 7.36 8.26
C TYR A 428 -13.56 6.53 7.23
N SER A 429 -12.83 6.07 6.21
CA SER A 429 -13.32 5.06 5.28
C SER A 429 -12.35 3.90 5.23
N LEU A 430 -12.88 2.69 5.08
CA LEU A 430 -12.14 1.44 4.93
C LEU A 430 -12.55 0.79 3.61
N SER A 431 -11.59 0.51 2.74
CA SER A 431 -11.80 -0.17 1.48
C SER A 431 -11.03 -1.48 1.43
N ILE A 432 -11.66 -2.50 0.86
CA ILE A 432 -11.04 -3.79 0.58
C ILE A 432 -11.13 -4.03 -0.92
N ASP A 433 -9.99 -4.23 -1.54
CA ASP A 433 -9.83 -4.59 -2.94
C ASP A 433 -9.05 -5.90 -3.04
N GLU A 434 -9.22 -6.63 -4.13
CA GLU A 434 -8.44 -7.84 -4.43
C GLU A 434 -7.81 -7.75 -5.82
N VAL A 435 -6.57 -8.18 -5.93
CA VAL A 435 -5.87 -8.49 -7.19
C VAL A 435 -5.95 -10.00 -7.42
N ASN A 436 -6.55 -10.38 -8.53
CA ASN A 436 -6.66 -11.80 -8.93
C ASN A 436 -5.42 -12.29 -9.68
N GLU A 437 -5.41 -13.57 -10.06
CA GLU A 437 -4.28 -14.19 -10.79
C GLU A 437 -3.98 -13.52 -12.14
N SER A 438 -4.96 -12.87 -12.77
CA SER A 438 -4.77 -12.14 -14.03
C SER A 438 -4.36 -10.67 -13.86
N GLY A 439 -3.91 -10.28 -12.66
CA GLY A 439 -3.45 -8.92 -12.38
C GLY A 439 -4.55 -7.86 -12.37
N ARG A 440 -5.82 -8.28 -12.29
CA ARG A 440 -6.97 -7.36 -12.25
C ARG A 440 -7.37 -7.07 -10.81
N GLN A 441 -7.33 -5.80 -10.45
CA GLN A 441 -7.86 -5.30 -9.19
C GLN A 441 -9.39 -5.11 -9.25
N SER A 442 -10.09 -5.49 -8.19
CA SER A 442 -11.53 -5.27 -8.00
C SER A 442 -11.87 -4.92 -6.55
N GLN A 443 -12.72 -3.92 -6.34
CA GLN A 443 -13.24 -3.59 -5.01
C GLN A 443 -14.20 -4.68 -4.54
N LYS A 444 -14.02 -5.14 -3.30
CA LYS A 444 -14.87 -6.11 -2.60
C LYS A 444 -15.78 -5.44 -1.59
N SER A 445 -15.28 -4.44 -0.89
CA SER A 445 -16.00 -3.79 0.19
C SER A 445 -15.58 -2.34 0.35
N LEU A 446 -16.52 -1.50 0.78
CA LEU A 446 -16.28 -0.11 1.10
C LEU A 446 -17.17 0.30 2.28
N LEU A 447 -16.55 0.49 3.44
CA LEU A 447 -17.15 1.18 4.57
C LEU A 447 -16.82 2.67 4.43
N ALA A 448 -17.85 3.49 4.22
CA ALA A 448 -17.71 4.94 4.16
C ALA A 448 -18.29 5.58 5.42
N ASN A 449 -17.72 6.72 5.83
CA ASN A 449 -18.25 7.57 6.90
C ASN A 449 -18.37 6.91 8.29
N ALA A 450 -17.46 5.98 8.62
CA ALA A 450 -17.40 5.40 9.95
C ALA A 450 -16.78 6.40 10.95
N THR A 451 -17.29 6.46 12.18
CA THR A 451 -16.80 7.40 13.20
C THR A 451 -15.47 6.93 13.79
N THR A 452 -14.59 7.89 14.12
CA THR A 452 -13.34 7.63 14.84
C THR A 452 -13.11 8.70 15.91
N SER A 453 -12.45 8.30 16.99
CA SER A 453 -11.99 9.12 18.12
C SER A 453 -10.53 8.78 18.42
N LEU A 454 -9.88 9.49 19.35
CA LEU A 454 -8.52 9.11 19.80
C LEU A 454 -8.48 7.80 20.61
N THR A 455 -9.61 7.33 21.12
CA THR A 455 -9.72 6.10 21.91
C THR A 455 -10.23 4.92 21.10
N MET A 456 -10.81 5.17 19.91
CA MET A 456 -11.41 4.15 19.07
C MET A 456 -10.40 3.07 18.66
N LYS A 457 -10.82 1.82 18.80
CA LYS A 457 -10.16 0.64 18.23
C LYS A 457 -11.18 -0.17 17.45
N ALA A 458 -10.79 -0.68 16.29
CA ALA A 458 -11.60 -1.64 15.56
C ALA A 458 -10.76 -2.79 15.05
N GLU A 459 -11.36 -3.96 14.92
CA GLU A 459 -10.68 -5.15 14.42
C GLU A 459 -11.59 -5.99 13.52
N PHE A 460 -10.98 -6.63 12.53
CA PHE A 460 -11.58 -7.71 11.75
C PHE A 460 -10.50 -8.69 11.32
N ALA A 461 -10.88 -9.91 10.97
CA ALA A 461 -9.98 -10.95 10.49
C ALA A 461 -10.27 -11.31 9.04
N ILE A 462 -9.22 -11.77 8.36
CA ILE A 462 -9.28 -12.41 7.06
C ILE A 462 -8.80 -13.84 7.27
N GLU A 463 -9.70 -14.81 7.16
CA GLU A 463 -9.39 -16.22 7.36
C GLU A 463 -9.89 -17.03 6.17
N ASN A 464 -9.00 -17.77 5.51
CA ASN A 464 -9.29 -18.55 4.30
C ASN A 464 -10.00 -17.72 3.21
N GLY A 465 -9.64 -16.44 3.08
CA GLY A 465 -10.25 -15.49 2.14
C GLY A 465 -11.66 -15.03 2.52
N VAL A 466 -12.12 -15.32 3.74
CA VAL A 466 -13.39 -14.85 4.30
C VAL A 466 -13.12 -13.73 5.30
N TYR A 467 -13.89 -12.65 5.18
CA TYR A 467 -13.78 -11.49 6.06
C TYR A 467 -14.76 -11.60 7.23
N SER A 468 -14.30 -11.40 8.46
CA SER A 468 -15.18 -11.31 9.63
C SER A 468 -15.96 -9.99 9.66
N LEU A 469 -16.88 -9.88 10.63
CA LEU A 469 -17.45 -8.57 11.00
C LEU A 469 -16.35 -7.66 11.54
N LEU A 470 -16.55 -6.35 11.35
CA LEU A 470 -15.76 -5.30 11.97
C LEU A 470 -16.33 -5.04 13.37
N LYS A 471 -15.53 -5.30 14.39
CA LYS A 471 -15.84 -5.02 15.78
C LYS A 471 -15.19 -3.70 16.16
N THR A 472 -15.93 -2.77 16.73
CA THR A 472 -15.45 -1.44 17.10
C THR A 472 -15.73 -1.16 18.57
N ASP A 473 -14.68 -0.83 19.29
CA ASP A 473 -14.67 -0.20 20.61
C ASP A 473 -14.53 1.32 20.37
N LEU A 474 -15.61 2.09 20.59
CA LEU A 474 -15.66 3.51 20.27
C LEU A 474 -15.08 4.38 21.39
N ASP A 475 -15.19 3.96 22.64
CA ASP A 475 -14.78 4.74 23.81
C ASP A 475 -13.46 4.31 24.45
N GLY A 476 -12.92 3.16 24.03
CA GLY A 476 -11.63 2.61 24.45
C GLY A 476 -11.69 1.85 25.77
N ASP A 477 -12.87 1.43 26.24
CA ASP A 477 -13.03 0.70 27.49
C ASP A 477 -12.66 -0.79 27.41
N GLY A 478 -12.43 -1.29 26.18
CA GLY A 478 -12.04 -2.66 25.89
C GLY A 478 -13.22 -3.60 25.57
N GLU A 479 -14.45 -3.13 25.60
CA GLU A 479 -15.64 -3.86 25.16
C GLU A 479 -16.04 -3.44 23.73
N THR A 480 -16.74 -4.33 23.02
CA THR A 480 -17.21 -4.01 21.65
C THR A 480 -18.53 -3.25 21.72
N ASP A 481 -18.53 -2.00 21.26
CA ASP A 481 -19.73 -1.16 21.17
C ASP A 481 -20.55 -1.41 19.91
N LEU A 482 -19.88 -1.77 18.82
CA LEU A 482 -20.48 -1.85 17.49
C LEU A 482 -19.90 -3.03 16.70
N GLU A 483 -20.77 -3.93 16.25
CA GLU A 483 -20.45 -4.92 15.22
C GLU A 483 -21.15 -4.57 13.91
N GLN A 484 -20.41 -4.54 12.80
CA GLN A 484 -20.95 -4.24 11.47
C GLN A 484 -20.23 -5.02 10.37
N THR A 485 -20.88 -5.17 9.23
CA THR A 485 -20.20 -5.66 8.02
C THR A 485 -19.21 -4.60 7.51
N LEU A 486 -18.27 -5.03 6.68
CA LEU A 486 -17.28 -4.14 6.05
C LEU A 486 -17.90 -3.19 5.01
N ASN A 487 -19.20 -3.32 4.74
CA ASN A 487 -20.00 -2.36 3.94
C ASN A 487 -20.84 -1.40 4.82
N GLY A 488 -20.73 -1.50 6.15
CA GLY A 488 -21.44 -0.62 7.10
C GLY A 488 -22.84 -1.09 7.50
N GLU A 489 -23.19 -2.36 7.25
CA GLU A 489 -24.45 -2.91 7.77
C GLU A 489 -24.26 -3.32 9.23
N VAL A 490 -24.86 -2.57 10.15
CA VAL A 490 -24.80 -2.84 11.60
C VAL A 490 -25.54 -4.14 11.91
N ILE A 491 -24.87 -5.03 12.65
CA ILE A 491 -25.46 -6.24 13.21
C ILE A 491 -25.92 -5.88 14.62
N ASN A 492 -27.18 -5.45 14.75
CA ASN A 492 -27.77 -5.32 16.08
C ASN A 492 -27.93 -6.73 16.66
N GLU A 493 -27.36 -6.98 17.84
CA GLU A 493 -27.86 -8.08 18.67
C GLU A 493 -29.37 -7.85 18.87
N PRO A 494 -30.21 -8.90 18.82
CA PRO A 494 -31.62 -8.75 19.14
C PRO A 494 -31.74 -8.08 20.51
N ASP A 495 -32.55 -7.03 20.62
CA ASP A 495 -32.85 -6.39 21.91
C ASP A 495 -33.06 -7.49 22.95
N PRO A 496 -32.34 -7.50 24.09
CA PRO A 496 -32.52 -8.54 25.08
C PRO A 496 -34.00 -8.61 25.45
N GLU A 497 -34.63 -9.77 25.21
CA GLU A 497 -36.00 -10.01 25.64
C GLU A 497 -36.01 -10.05 27.16
N TYR A 498 -36.49 -8.99 27.79
CA TYR A 498 -36.62 -8.95 29.23
C TYR A 498 -37.93 -9.61 29.65
N SER A 499 -37.85 -10.38 30.72
CA SER A 499 -38.97 -11.09 31.32
C SER A 499 -39.40 -10.46 32.65
N TYR A 500 -40.58 -10.84 33.13
CA TYR A 500 -41.02 -10.52 34.49
C TYR A 500 -40.17 -11.20 35.58
N SER A 501 -39.29 -12.15 35.25
CA SER A 501 -38.26 -12.67 36.18
C SER A 501 -37.19 -11.61 36.42
N ASP A 502 -36.69 -11.02 35.33
CA ASP A 502 -35.58 -10.05 35.38
C ASP A 502 -35.99 -8.79 36.11
N LEU A 503 -37.22 -8.32 35.87
CA LEU A 503 -37.81 -7.20 36.61
C LEU A 503 -37.96 -7.49 38.12
N ARG A 504 -38.14 -8.75 38.53
CA ARG A 504 -38.21 -9.12 39.94
C ARG A 504 -36.82 -9.16 40.57
N GLU A 505 -35.89 -9.82 39.90
CA GLU A 505 -34.52 -9.98 40.37
C GLU A 505 -33.85 -8.61 40.60
N ILE A 506 -33.99 -7.68 39.65
CA ILE A 506 -33.42 -6.35 39.79
C ILE A 506 -34.05 -5.57 40.96
N ILE A 507 -35.36 -5.73 41.21
CA ILE A 507 -36.04 -5.07 42.34
C ILE A 507 -35.62 -5.68 43.68
N GLU A 508 -35.39 -6.98 43.74
CA GLU A 508 -34.86 -7.67 44.93
C GLU A 508 -33.43 -7.20 45.24
N ASN A 509 -32.62 -6.95 44.21
CA ASN A 509 -31.24 -6.47 44.35
C ASN A 509 -31.13 -4.99 44.80
N LEU A 510 -32.21 -4.20 44.75
CA LEU A 510 -32.24 -2.83 45.27
C LEU A 510 -32.06 -2.74 46.80
N ASN A 511 -32.13 -3.86 47.54
CA ASN A 511 -31.97 -3.93 48.99
C ASN A 511 -32.85 -2.92 49.76
N LEU A 512 -34.10 -2.76 49.30
CA LEU A 512 -35.05 -1.81 49.88
C LEU A 512 -35.56 -2.27 51.25
N LYS A 513 -36.11 -1.34 52.04
CA LYS A 513 -36.89 -1.72 53.23
C LYS A 513 -38.06 -2.61 52.80
N HIS A 514 -38.28 -3.71 53.53
CA HIS A 514 -39.28 -4.75 53.22
C HIS A 514 -40.65 -4.22 52.73
N ASN A 515 -41.18 -3.15 53.34
CA ASN A 515 -42.48 -2.59 52.95
C ASN A 515 -42.49 -1.88 51.59
N LEU A 516 -41.35 -1.32 51.17
CA LEU A 516 -41.18 -0.63 49.88
C LEU A 516 -41.02 -1.66 48.75
N GLU A 517 -40.12 -2.63 48.95
CA GLU A 517 -39.90 -3.75 48.03
C GLU A 517 -41.19 -4.54 47.79
N LYS A 518 -41.91 -4.90 48.86
CA LYS A 518 -43.20 -5.58 48.77
C LYS A 518 -44.22 -4.79 47.93
N GLY A 519 -44.20 -3.46 48.02
CA GLY A 519 -45.06 -2.58 47.23
C GLY A 519 -44.73 -2.62 45.72
N LEU A 520 -43.45 -2.67 45.37
CA LEU A 520 -43.00 -2.83 43.98
C LEU A 520 -43.32 -4.24 43.46
N MET A 521 -43.01 -5.28 44.23
CA MET A 521 -43.25 -6.68 43.85
C MET A 521 -44.73 -7.01 43.63
N VAL A 522 -45.63 -6.39 44.38
CA VAL A 522 -47.08 -6.51 44.13
C VAL A 522 -47.45 -5.95 42.76
N LYS A 523 -46.85 -4.83 42.34
CA LYS A 523 -47.10 -4.24 41.01
C LYS A 523 -46.53 -5.11 39.91
N VAL A 524 -45.31 -5.63 40.07
CA VAL A 524 -44.69 -6.53 39.08
C VAL A 524 -45.51 -7.80 38.88
N ARG A 525 -45.89 -8.49 39.97
CA ARG A 525 -46.72 -9.70 39.86
C ARG A 525 -48.10 -9.43 39.26
N LEU A 526 -48.67 -8.25 39.52
CA LEU A 526 -49.95 -7.88 38.96
C LEU A 526 -49.84 -7.57 37.46
N ALA A 527 -48.77 -6.89 37.03
CA ALA A 527 -48.47 -6.68 35.62
C ALA A 527 -48.22 -8.02 34.90
N GLU A 528 -47.41 -8.91 35.49
CA GLU A 528 -47.15 -10.26 34.97
C GLU A 528 -48.44 -11.08 34.80
N PHE A 529 -49.35 -11.01 35.77
CA PHE A 529 -50.65 -11.67 35.68
C PHE A 529 -51.46 -11.16 34.49
N PHE A 530 -51.51 -9.84 34.26
CA PHE A 530 -52.24 -9.28 33.14
C PHE A 530 -51.58 -9.57 31.79
N SER A 531 -50.25 -9.63 31.75
CA SER A 531 -49.47 -10.05 30.58
C SER A 531 -49.86 -11.46 30.13
N ARG A 532 -49.87 -12.42 31.05
CA ARG A 532 -50.24 -13.83 30.77
C ARG A 532 -51.68 -14.01 30.30
N GLU A 533 -52.55 -13.05 30.63
CA GLU A 533 -53.97 -13.09 30.29
C GLU A 533 -54.31 -12.20 29.08
N ALA A 534 -53.34 -11.47 28.52
CA ALA A 534 -53.55 -10.45 27.48
C ALA A 534 -54.32 -10.98 26.26
N ASP A 535 -54.05 -12.21 25.83
CA ASP A 535 -54.72 -12.89 24.71
C ASP A 535 -56.22 -13.10 24.92
N LYS A 536 -56.67 -13.16 26.18
CA LYS A 536 -58.09 -13.43 26.49
C LYS A 536 -58.95 -12.19 26.29
N LYS A 537 -58.42 -10.99 26.56
CA LYS A 537 -59.13 -9.71 26.43
C LYS A 537 -58.16 -8.54 26.20
N PRO A 538 -58.41 -7.68 25.19
CA PRO A 538 -57.59 -6.48 24.93
C PRO A 538 -57.48 -5.49 26.10
N VAL A 539 -58.39 -5.57 27.08
CA VAL A 539 -58.34 -4.74 28.29
C VAL A 539 -57.17 -5.10 29.21
N PHE A 540 -56.68 -6.34 29.17
CA PHE A 540 -55.62 -6.81 30.07
C PHE A 540 -54.25 -6.25 29.67
N SER A 541 -53.93 -6.16 28.38
CA SER A 541 -52.75 -5.43 27.87
C SER A 541 -52.73 -3.99 28.40
N ARG A 542 -53.85 -3.27 28.26
CA ARG A 542 -53.96 -1.89 28.78
C ARG A 542 -53.80 -1.78 30.29
N LEU A 543 -54.15 -2.83 31.05
CA LEU A 543 -53.97 -2.85 32.50
C LEU A 543 -52.52 -3.13 32.87
N GLU A 544 -51.86 -4.05 32.18
CA GLU A 544 -50.42 -4.29 32.26
C GLU A 544 -49.64 -2.99 32.04
N THR A 545 -49.81 -2.33 30.90
CA THR A 545 -49.13 -1.05 30.57
C THR A 545 -49.38 0.01 31.65
N ARG A 546 -50.60 0.09 32.20
CA ARG A 546 -50.93 1.04 33.28
C ARG A 546 -50.21 0.72 34.58
N ILE A 547 -50.03 -0.57 34.89
CA ILE A 547 -49.35 -1.00 36.11
C ILE A 547 -47.84 -0.77 35.97
N LEU A 548 -47.25 -1.10 34.82
CA LEU A 548 -45.86 -0.81 34.50
C LEU A 548 -45.56 0.70 34.56
N ASN A 549 -46.40 1.53 33.94
CA ASN A 549 -46.31 2.99 34.08
C ASN A 549 -46.50 3.48 35.53
N SER A 550 -47.33 2.80 36.32
CA SER A 550 -47.46 3.12 37.74
C SER A 550 -46.23 2.71 38.55
N LEU A 551 -45.57 1.62 38.18
CA LEU A 551 -44.34 1.15 38.79
C LEU A 551 -43.21 2.14 38.52
N ASP A 552 -43.06 2.55 37.26
CA ASP A 552 -42.10 3.57 36.82
C ASP A 552 -42.23 4.88 37.62
N ARG A 553 -43.45 5.43 37.76
CA ARG A 553 -43.71 6.62 38.59
C ARG A 553 -43.41 6.44 40.09
N VAL A 554 -43.42 5.21 40.60
CA VAL A 554 -43.02 4.94 41.99
C VAL A 554 -41.50 4.95 42.09
N LEU A 555 -40.81 4.32 41.14
CA LEU A 555 -39.35 4.29 41.08
C LEU A 555 -38.76 5.69 40.89
N ASP A 556 -39.35 6.53 40.03
CA ASP A 556 -39.01 7.95 39.92
C ASP A 556 -39.09 8.70 41.25
N ARG A 557 -40.11 8.39 42.07
CA ARG A 557 -40.25 8.98 43.41
C ARG A 557 -39.24 8.42 44.39
N TYR A 558 -38.80 7.18 44.21
CA TYR A 558 -37.75 6.58 45.04
C TYR A 558 -36.40 7.21 44.70
N ALA A 559 -36.06 7.39 43.43
CA ALA A 559 -34.85 8.08 42.98
C ALA A 559 -34.81 9.54 43.44
N LYS A 560 -35.90 10.30 43.25
CA LYS A 560 -36.02 11.69 43.76
C LYS A 560 -35.84 11.81 45.27
N ARG A 561 -36.13 10.76 46.03
CA ARG A 561 -35.93 10.68 47.48
C ARG A 561 -34.60 10.04 47.88
N ARG A 562 -33.73 9.73 46.91
CA ARG A 562 -32.45 9.04 47.07
C ARG A 562 -32.58 7.69 47.78
N ILE A 563 -33.69 6.99 47.52
CA ILE A 563 -33.95 5.63 48.04
C ILE A 563 -33.31 4.57 47.13
N ILE A 564 -33.21 4.85 45.84
CA ILE A 564 -32.47 4.08 44.82
C ILE A 564 -31.54 5.05 44.06
N SER A 565 -30.52 4.53 43.39
CA SER A 565 -29.64 5.35 42.55
C SER A 565 -30.30 5.70 41.20
N GLU A 566 -29.75 6.70 40.50
CA GLU A 566 -30.18 7.01 39.12
C GLU A 566 -29.78 5.89 38.14
N GLU A 567 -28.70 5.17 38.43
CA GLU A 567 -28.24 4.01 37.66
C GLU A 567 -29.23 2.84 37.77
N ASP A 568 -29.64 2.49 38.99
CA ASP A 568 -30.68 1.48 39.24
C ASP A 568 -32.00 1.83 38.54
N LEU A 569 -32.39 3.11 38.58
CA LEU A 569 -33.60 3.58 37.91
C LEU A 569 -33.50 3.42 36.39
N SER A 570 -32.33 3.72 35.81
CA SER A 570 -32.08 3.58 34.38
C SER A 570 -32.22 2.13 33.93
N GLN A 571 -31.57 1.20 34.64
CA GLN A 571 -31.62 -0.24 34.32
C GLN A 571 -33.06 -0.79 34.41
N ILE A 572 -33.82 -0.43 35.46
CA ILE A 572 -35.20 -0.88 35.60
C ILE A 572 -36.12 -0.29 34.52
N LYS A 573 -35.86 0.95 34.09
CA LYS A 573 -36.63 1.59 33.00
C LYS A 573 -36.43 0.90 31.67
N VAL A 574 -35.22 0.42 31.37
CA VAL A 574 -34.96 -0.38 30.15
C VAL A 574 -35.84 -1.62 30.14
N ILE A 575 -35.88 -2.37 31.25
CA ILE A 575 -36.70 -3.57 31.42
C ILE A 575 -38.20 -3.25 31.27
N ILE A 576 -38.69 -2.20 31.96
CA ILE A 576 -40.10 -1.78 31.88
C ILE A 576 -40.48 -1.37 30.45
N ASN A 577 -39.59 -0.67 29.74
CA ASN A 577 -39.85 -0.23 28.38
C ASN A 577 -39.88 -1.41 27.40
N ASN A 578 -38.97 -2.37 27.53
CA ASN A 578 -38.98 -3.59 26.72
C ASN A 578 -40.27 -4.40 26.95
N LEU A 579 -40.69 -4.58 28.22
CA LEU A 579 -41.96 -5.24 28.56
C LEU A 579 -43.19 -4.51 28.01
N ASN A 580 -43.15 -3.17 27.88
CA ASN A 580 -44.22 -2.40 27.23
C ASN A 580 -44.17 -2.49 25.69
N GLN A 581 -43.02 -2.80 25.09
CA GLN A 581 -42.82 -2.83 23.63
C GLN A 581 -43.16 -4.16 22.97
N ASN A 582 -43.29 -5.25 23.75
CA ASN A 582 -43.85 -6.54 23.29
C ASN A 582 -45.35 -6.46 22.89
N GLU A 583 -45.88 -5.26 22.63
CA GLU A 583 -47.23 -4.95 22.12
C GLU A 583 -47.33 -4.93 20.56
N LYS A 584 -46.42 -5.58 19.83
CA LYS A 584 -46.56 -5.74 18.37
C LYS A 584 -46.95 -7.15 17.95
#